data_AF-A0A7C7CPT5-F1
#
_entry.id   AF-A0A7C7CPT5-F1
#
_cell.length_a   1.000
_cell.length_b   1.000
_cell.length_c   1.000
_cell.angle_alpha   90.00
_cell.angle_beta   90.00
_cell.angle_gamma   90.00
#
_symmetry.space_group_name_H-M   'P 1'
#
loop_
_entity.id
_entity.type
_entity.pdbx_description
1 polymer ?
#
loop_
_entity_poly.entity_id
_entity_poly.type
_entity_poly.pdbx_seq_one_letter_code
_entity_poly.pdbx_strand_id
1 'polypeptide(L)'
;MKRLLPLILLIGITSLFPQRRKKGSNLGIPEFEVSTPVYPEASADSVRLDVLIKIPYASIQFLKQGSTFVAEFETAVLIYDDKEQKVIQKRWKRRIETINYDETISKKPLDLEIRSFVLSLGEYNCKI
;
A
#
# COMPACT_ATOMS: atom_id res chain seq x y z
N MET A 1 2.11 41.30 -62.31
CA MET A 1 2.31 39.84 -62.19
C MET A 1 2.22 39.47 -60.71
N LYS A 2 1.18 38.72 -60.35
CA LYS A 2 0.88 38.29 -58.98
C LYS A 2 1.93 37.26 -58.56
N ARG A 3 2.76 37.55 -57.56
CA ARG A 3 3.62 36.55 -56.90
C ARG A 3 2.93 36.13 -55.60
N LEU A 4 2.10 35.09 -55.74
CA LEU A 4 1.65 34.24 -54.64
C LEU A 4 2.82 33.34 -54.20
N LEU A 5 2.78 32.95 -52.93
CA LEU A 5 3.69 32.06 -52.19
C LEU A 5 4.97 32.73 -51.66
N PRO A 6 5.14 32.73 -50.31
CA PRO A 6 5.26 31.47 -49.58
C PRO A 6 4.32 31.38 -48.37
N LEU A 7 3.30 30.53 -48.45
CA LEU A 7 2.49 30.08 -47.29
C LEU A 7 2.75 28.60 -46.96
N ILE A 8 3.78 27.98 -47.55
CA ILE A 8 4.03 26.53 -47.43
C ILE A 8 5.08 26.19 -46.36
N LEU A 9 5.68 27.17 -45.67
CA LEU A 9 6.72 26.90 -44.66
C LEU A 9 6.22 26.98 -43.20
N LEU A 10 4.94 26.68 -42.93
CA LEU A 10 4.39 26.69 -41.57
C LEU A 10 3.58 25.42 -41.20
N ILE A 11 3.84 24.29 -41.84
CA ILE A 11 3.11 23.02 -41.57
C ILE A 11 4.04 21.95 -40.92
N GLY A 12 5.32 22.27 -40.66
CA GLY A 12 6.34 21.26 -40.36
C GLY A 12 6.65 20.91 -38.90
N ILE A 13 5.97 21.43 -37.87
CA ILE A 13 6.42 21.25 -36.46
C ILE A 13 5.30 20.86 -35.48
N THR A 14 4.40 19.97 -35.88
CA THR A 14 3.53 19.26 -34.92
C THR A 14 3.86 17.78 -34.83
N SER A 15 5.15 17.44 -34.71
CA SER A 15 5.53 16.23 -33.98
C SER A 15 5.31 16.48 -32.47
N LEU A 16 4.03 16.60 -32.09
CA LEU A 16 3.59 16.45 -30.72
C LEU A 16 3.92 15.01 -30.35
N PHE A 17 5.13 14.75 -29.84
CA PHE A 17 5.39 13.53 -29.11
C PHE A 17 4.39 13.49 -27.95
N PRO A 18 3.43 12.57 -27.93
CA PRO A 18 2.55 12.46 -26.78
C PRO A 18 3.45 12.13 -25.59
N GLN A 19 3.47 12.97 -24.56
CA GLN A 19 4.02 12.55 -23.28
C GLN A 19 3.23 11.31 -22.86
N ARG A 20 3.84 10.13 -22.94
CA ARG A 20 3.30 8.92 -22.31
C ARG A 20 3.22 9.22 -20.83
N ARG A 21 2.04 9.64 -20.37
CA ARG A 21 1.72 9.75 -18.95
C ARG A 21 2.03 8.36 -18.38
N LYS A 22 3.09 8.24 -17.56
CA LYS A 22 3.29 7.02 -16.77
C LYS A 22 1.95 6.76 -16.08
N LYS A 23 1.38 5.57 -16.33
CA LYS A 23 0.19 5.06 -15.65
C LYS A 23 0.38 5.40 -14.17
N GLY A 24 -0.60 6.10 -13.59
CA GLY A 24 -0.45 6.93 -12.40
C GLY A 24 0.49 6.33 -11.36
N SER A 25 1.44 7.13 -10.88
CA SER A 25 2.19 6.79 -9.67
C SER A 25 1.18 6.43 -8.59
N ASN A 26 1.34 5.26 -7.97
CA ASN A 26 0.59 4.85 -6.78
C ASN A 26 0.47 6.08 -5.86
N LEU A 27 -0.76 6.47 -5.52
CA LEU A 27 -1.13 7.75 -4.89
C LEU A 27 -0.69 7.86 -3.41
N GLY A 28 0.51 7.37 -3.08
CA GLY A 28 0.97 7.24 -1.69
C GLY A 28 0.26 6.13 -0.92
N ILE A 29 -0.35 5.15 -1.60
CA ILE A 29 -0.85 3.95 -0.94
C ILE A 29 0.37 3.16 -0.44
N PRO A 30 0.48 2.89 0.86
CA PRO A 30 1.55 2.07 1.40
C PRO A 30 1.52 0.67 0.78
N GLU A 31 2.67 0.18 0.30
CA GLU A 31 2.80 -1.22 -0.07
C GLU A 31 3.38 -1.96 1.14
N PHE A 32 2.57 -2.85 1.72
CA PHE A 32 2.95 -3.72 2.83
C PHE A 32 3.19 -5.14 2.32
N GLU A 33 4.18 -5.81 2.88
CA GLU A 33 4.37 -7.25 2.62
C GLU A 33 3.53 -8.03 3.63
N VAL A 34 2.61 -8.86 3.12
CA VAL A 34 1.60 -9.54 3.92
C VAL A 34 1.73 -11.05 3.77
N SER A 35 1.66 -11.78 4.88
CA SER A 35 1.58 -13.24 4.89
C SER A 35 0.46 -13.72 5.82
N THR A 36 -0.22 -14.79 5.44
CA THR A 36 -1.41 -15.29 6.13
C THR A 36 -1.34 -16.80 6.42
N PRO A 37 -0.40 -17.29 7.24
CA PRO A 37 -0.34 -18.70 7.61
C PRO A 37 -1.56 -19.11 8.45
N VAL A 38 -1.97 -20.35 8.28
CA VAL A 38 -3.12 -20.95 8.96
C VAL A 38 -2.64 -22.13 9.80
N TYR A 39 -3.14 -22.22 11.03
CA TYR A 39 -2.82 -23.26 11.99
C TYR A 39 -4.09 -23.99 12.45
N PRO A 40 -4.02 -25.30 12.71
CA PRO A 40 -5.14 -26.03 13.31
C PRO A 40 -5.38 -25.53 14.75
N GLU A 41 -6.65 -25.47 15.15
CA GLU A 41 -7.05 -25.25 16.54
C GLU A 41 -7.40 -26.57 17.23
N ALA A 42 -7.60 -26.54 18.55
CA ALA A 42 -8.00 -27.72 19.31
C ALA A 42 -9.40 -28.25 18.89
N SER A 43 -10.27 -27.35 18.43
CA SER A 43 -11.57 -27.71 17.88
C SER A 43 -11.45 -28.02 16.39
N ALA A 44 -12.09 -29.10 15.95
CA ALA A 44 -12.02 -29.56 14.56
C ALA A 44 -12.80 -28.67 13.57
N ASP A 45 -13.61 -27.75 14.07
CA ASP A 45 -14.46 -26.85 13.27
C ASP A 45 -13.83 -25.47 13.03
N SER A 46 -12.64 -25.21 13.56
CA SER A 46 -11.98 -23.91 13.50
C SER A 46 -10.48 -23.99 13.24
N VAL A 47 -9.96 -22.88 12.73
CA VAL A 47 -8.54 -22.65 12.45
C VAL A 47 -8.13 -21.29 12.97
N ARG A 48 -6.84 -21.14 13.26
CA ARG A 48 -6.24 -19.84 13.55
C ARG A 48 -5.55 -19.32 12.31
N LEU A 49 -6.00 -18.17 11.83
CA LEU A 49 -5.34 -17.36 10.81
C LEU A 49 -4.46 -16.33 11.49
N ASP A 50 -3.15 -16.37 11.24
CA ASP A 50 -2.26 -15.26 11.61
C ASP A 50 -2.08 -14.35 10.40
N VAL A 51 -2.28 -13.05 10.56
CA VAL A 51 -2.01 -12.02 9.55
C VAL A 51 -0.73 -11.30 9.95
N LEU A 52 0.34 -11.54 9.20
CA LEU A 52 1.64 -10.92 9.37
C LEU A 52 1.77 -9.75 8.40
N ILE A 53 2.03 -8.56 8.91
CA ILE A 53 2.16 -7.33 8.13
C ILE A 53 3.54 -6.76 8.38
N LYS A 54 4.39 -6.78 7.35
CA LYS A 54 5.71 -6.15 7.37
C LYS A 54 5.59 -4.77 6.75
N ILE A 55 6.02 -3.76 7.50
CA ILE A 55 5.85 -2.35 7.13
C ILE A 55 7.24 -1.74 6.86
N PRO A 56 7.59 -1.52 5.58
CA PRO A 56 8.73 -0.67 5.23
C PRO A 56 8.47 0.76 5.69
N TYR A 57 9.47 1.40 6.30
CA TYR A 57 9.32 2.80 6.73
C TYR A 57 9.16 3.75 5.55
N ALA A 58 9.76 3.42 4.41
CA ALA A 58 9.55 4.14 3.15
C ALA A 58 8.08 4.09 2.63
N SER A 59 7.25 3.17 3.14
CA SER A 59 5.84 3.06 2.76
C SER A 59 4.91 3.92 3.63
N ILE A 60 5.41 4.56 4.69
CA ILE A 60 4.64 5.41 5.60
C ILE A 60 5.22 6.81 5.69
N GLN A 61 4.40 7.78 6.06
CA GLN A 61 4.83 9.18 6.11
C GLN A 61 5.38 9.54 7.49
N PHE A 62 6.66 9.91 7.53
CA PHE A 62 7.29 10.50 8.71
C PHE A 62 7.26 12.03 8.64
N LEU A 63 6.96 12.66 9.77
CA LEU A 63 7.02 14.11 9.99
C LEU A 63 8.15 14.42 10.98
N LYS A 64 9.00 15.39 10.65
CA LYS A 64 10.05 15.85 11.56
C LYS A 64 9.44 16.68 12.70
N GLN A 65 9.71 16.28 13.93
CA GLN A 65 9.30 16.94 15.17
C GLN A 65 10.54 17.16 16.05
N GLY A 66 11.12 18.35 16.00
CA GLY A 66 12.37 18.66 16.68
C GLY A 66 13.53 17.80 16.17
N SER A 67 14.11 16.98 17.04
CA SER A 67 15.19 16.03 16.73
C SER A 67 14.71 14.64 16.29
N THR A 68 13.39 14.40 16.27
CA THR A 68 12.79 13.09 15.99
C THR A 68 11.95 13.14 14.72
N PHE A 69 11.80 12.01 14.06
CA PHE A 69 10.85 11.78 12.97
C PHE A 69 9.73 10.87 13.50
N VAL A 70 8.48 11.28 13.30
CA VAL A 70 7.30 10.61 13.83
C VAL A 70 6.37 10.25 12.68
N ALA A 71 5.99 8.98 12.57
CA ALA A 71 4.94 8.52 11.67
C ALA A 71 3.74 8.02 12.49
N GLU A 72 2.55 8.45 12.10
CA GLU A 72 1.28 7.98 12.67
C GLU A 72 0.37 7.50 11.55
N PHE A 73 -0.17 6.29 11.70
CA PHE A 73 -1.04 5.67 10.70
C PHE A 73 -2.03 4.70 11.36
N GLU A 74 -3.03 4.28 10.60
CA GLU A 74 -3.99 3.25 11.01
C GLU A 74 -3.91 2.08 10.03
N THR A 75 -3.83 0.87 10.57
CA THR A 75 -3.90 -0.37 9.79
C THR A 75 -5.22 -1.06 10.06
N ALA A 76 -5.80 -1.65 9.03
CA ALA A 76 -7.01 -2.46 9.11
C ALA A 76 -6.72 -3.89 8.66
N VAL A 77 -7.43 -4.86 9.23
CA VAL A 77 -7.59 -6.20 8.65
C VAL A 77 -9.07 -6.43 8.46
N LEU A 78 -9.44 -6.75 7.23
CA LEU A 78 -10.80 -7.04 6.78
C LEU A 78 -10.81 -8.47 6.25
N ILE A 79 -11.64 -9.32 6.83
CA ILE A 79 -11.82 -10.70 6.35
C ILE A 79 -13.25 -10.85 5.88
N TYR A 80 -13.39 -11.32 4.65
CA TYR A 80 -14.65 -11.58 3.97
C TYR A 80 -14.81 -13.09 3.77
N ASP A 81 -16.03 -13.59 3.90
CA ASP A 81 -16.37 -14.96 3.52
C ASP A 81 -16.50 -15.12 1.99
N ASP A 82 -16.85 -16.33 1.55
CA ASP A 82 -17.10 -16.72 0.17
C ASP A 82 -18.26 -15.94 -0.49
N LYS A 83 -19.15 -15.36 0.31
CA LYS A 83 -20.29 -14.53 -0.14
C LYS A 83 -19.97 -13.04 -0.13
N GLU A 84 -18.70 -12.68 0.00
CA GLU A 84 -18.21 -11.30 0.14
C GLU A 84 -18.80 -10.57 1.36
N GLN A 85 -19.31 -11.30 2.36
CA GLN A 85 -19.76 -10.72 3.62
C GLN A 85 -18.56 -10.54 4.56
N LYS A 86 -18.43 -9.35 5.11
CA LYS A 86 -17.35 -9.05 6.04
C LYS A 86 -17.62 -9.72 7.39
N VAL A 87 -16.84 -10.75 7.70
CA VAL A 87 -16.92 -11.51 8.95
C VAL A 87 -16.01 -10.94 10.04
N ILE A 88 -14.90 -10.31 9.68
CA ILE A 88 -13.99 -9.64 10.63
C ILE A 88 -13.59 -8.27 10.12
N GLN A 89 -13.55 -7.32 11.05
CA GLN A 89 -12.92 -6.01 10.87
C GLN A 89 -12.16 -5.63 12.13
N LYS A 90 -10.83 -5.52 12.03
CA LYS A 90 -9.98 -5.04 13.11
C LYS A 90 -9.19 -3.83 12.63
N ARG A 91 -9.20 -2.74 13.39
CA ARG A 91 -8.43 -1.53 13.10
C ARG A 91 -7.62 -1.13 14.32
N TRP A 92 -6.41 -0.61 14.11
CA TRP A 92 -5.58 -0.09 15.18
C TRP A 92 -4.65 1.02 14.68
N LYS A 93 -4.43 1.99 15.56
CA LYS A 93 -3.50 3.09 15.32
C LYS A 93 -2.08 2.70 15.70
N ARG A 94 -1.12 3.28 15.00
CA ARG A 94 0.31 3.11 15.23
C ARG A 94 1.01 4.45 15.25
N ARG A 95 2.07 4.48 16.04
CA ARG A 95 3.03 5.58 16.15
C ARG A 95 4.41 4.97 16.13
N ILE A 96 5.24 5.45 15.22
CA ILE A 96 6.63 5.03 15.05
C ILE A 96 7.49 6.29 15.18
N GLU A 97 8.58 6.19 15.91
CA GLU A 97 9.51 7.28 16.14
C GLU A 97 10.93 6.81 15.81
N THR A 98 11.70 7.65 15.13
CA THR A 98 13.13 7.44 14.91
C THR A 98 13.86 8.77 14.93
N ILE A 99 15.11 8.79 15.40
CA ILE A 99 15.99 9.96 15.29
C ILE A 99 16.80 9.94 13.99
N ASN A 100 16.83 8.80 13.29
CA ASN A 100 17.65 8.58 12.11
C ASN A 100 16.85 8.82 10.84
N TYR A 101 17.23 9.84 10.07
CA TYR A 101 16.58 10.14 8.79
C TYR A 101 16.64 8.94 7.82
N ASP A 102 17.76 8.23 7.77
CA ASP A 102 17.95 7.11 6.84
C ASP A 102 16.95 5.96 7.07
N GLU A 103 16.47 5.78 8.31
CA GLU A 103 15.42 4.80 8.62
C GLU A 103 14.09 5.20 7.99
N THR A 104 13.76 6.50 7.95
CA THR A 104 12.48 7.02 7.41
C THR A 104 12.31 6.74 5.92
N ILE A 105 13.40 6.53 5.20
CA ILE A 105 13.41 6.22 3.75
C ILE A 105 13.78 4.76 3.47
N SER A 106 13.90 3.93 4.51
CA SER A 106 14.30 2.54 4.38
C SER A 106 13.18 1.69 3.77
N LYS A 107 13.51 0.98 2.70
CA LYS A 107 12.62 -0.02 2.08
C LYS A 107 12.64 -1.37 2.81
N LYS A 108 13.57 -1.55 3.76
CA LYS A 108 13.57 -2.77 4.58
C LYS A 108 12.43 -2.66 5.58
N PRO A 109 11.68 -3.75 5.82
CA PRO A 109 10.69 -3.74 6.87
C PRO A 109 11.40 -3.59 8.22
N LEU A 110 11.09 -2.48 8.89
CA LEU A 110 11.62 -2.14 10.21
C LEU A 110 10.55 -2.35 11.30
N ASP A 111 9.29 -2.59 10.92
CA ASP A 111 8.22 -3.02 11.83
C ASP A 111 7.53 -4.29 11.29
N LEU A 112 7.14 -5.18 12.21
CA LEU A 112 6.43 -6.43 11.95
C LEU A 112 5.24 -6.52 12.89
N GLU A 113 4.05 -6.63 12.31
CA GLU A 113 2.81 -6.79 13.06
C GLU A 113 2.22 -8.18 12.85
N ILE A 114 1.72 -8.79 13.92
CA ILE A 114 1.02 -10.08 13.87
C ILE A 114 -0.36 -9.92 14.54
N ARG A 115 -1.40 -10.37 13.84
CA ARG A 115 -2.77 -10.45 14.36
C ARG A 115 -3.36 -11.82 14.10
N SER A 116 -3.81 -12.47 15.16
CA SER A 116 -4.43 -13.79 15.07
C SER A 116 -5.94 -13.70 15.12
N PHE A 117 -6.60 -14.49 14.27
CA PHE A 117 -8.06 -14.60 14.20
C PHE A 117 -8.44 -16.07 14.21
N VAL A 118 -9.42 -16.45 15.03
CA VAL A 118 -10.02 -17.78 14.98
C VAL A 118 -11.21 -17.72 14.02
N LEU A 119 -11.22 -18.61 13.03
CA LEU A 119 -12.23 -18.68 11.98
C LEU A 119 -12.80 -20.09 11.93
N SER A 120 -14.07 -20.23 11.56
CA SER A 120 -14.62 -21.52 11.17
C SER A 120 -13.96 -22.00 9.87
N LEU A 121 -14.02 -23.31 9.59
CA LEU A 121 -13.53 -23.84 8.31
C LEU A 121 -14.31 -23.22 7.13
N GLY A 122 -13.60 -22.73 6.12
CA GLY A 122 -14.20 -22.11 4.94
C GLY A 122 -13.19 -21.38 4.06
N GLU A 123 -13.70 -20.80 2.97
CA GLU A 123 -12.94 -19.92 2.08
C GLU A 123 -13.12 -18.46 2.52
N TYR A 124 -12.01 -17.71 2.53
CA TYR A 124 -11.99 -16.32 2.97
C TYR A 124 -11.10 -15.45 2.10
N ASN A 125 -11.44 -14.17 2.00
CA ASN A 125 -10.61 -13.13 1.40
C ASN A 125 -10.13 -12.16 2.48
N CYS A 126 -8.82 -12.00 2.63
CA CYS A 126 -8.22 -11.05 3.57
C CYS A 126 -7.74 -9.80 2.82
N LYS A 127 -8.11 -8.61 3.30
CA LYS A 127 -7.67 -7.30 2.82
C LYS A 127 -7.10 -6.49 3.98
N ILE A 128 -6.10 -5.66 3.68
CA ILE A 128 -5.44 -4.74 4.60
C ILE A 128 -5.59 -3.32 4.08
#